data_AF-A0A8S4F2F5-F1
#
_entry.id   AF-A0A8S4F2F5-F1
#
_cell.length_a   1.000
_cell.length_b   1.000
_cell.length_c   1.000
_cell.angle_alpha   90.00
_cell.angle_beta   90.00
_cell.angle_gamma   90.00
#
_symmetry.space_group_name_H-M   'P 1'
#
loop_
_entity.id
_entity.type
_entity.pdbx_description
1 polymer ?
#
loop_
_entity_poly.entity_id
_entity_poly.type
_entity_poly.pdbx_seq_one_letter_code
_entity_poly.pdbx_strand_id
1 'polypeptide(L)'
;MKAAKAHNKQHSDRRLCAADIGYKGLNTPVYISEALTNKVRRLFFLARDFAKNQGYKFCWTSNGRVFLRKTPDSTHIEIKEESQLMSMSTHK
;
A
#
# COMPACT_ATOMS: atom_id res chain seq x y z
N MET A 1 -1.47 2.35 -10.65
CA MET A 1 -0.65 1.27 -10.04
C MET A 1 -1.03 -0.15 -10.48
N LYS A 2 -2.25 -0.44 -10.95
CA LYS A 2 -2.72 -1.82 -11.24
C LYS A 2 -1.88 -2.57 -12.30
N ALA A 3 -1.62 -1.94 -13.45
CA ALA A 3 -0.88 -2.57 -14.56
C ALA A 3 0.55 -2.97 -14.17
N ALA A 4 1.31 -2.08 -13.51
CA ALA A 4 2.66 -2.38 -13.05
C ALA A 4 2.71 -3.53 -12.03
N LYS A 5 1.73 -3.60 -11.10
CA LYS A 5 1.62 -4.73 -10.17
C LYS A 5 1.32 -6.04 -10.89
N ALA A 6 0.45 -6.01 -11.91
CA ALA A 6 0.13 -7.19 -12.72
C ALA A 6 1.36 -7.66 -13.50
N HIS A 7 2.09 -6.74 -14.14
CA HIS A 7 3.34 -7.05 -14.84
C HIS A 7 4.36 -7.76 -13.93
N ASN A 8 4.63 -7.18 -12.75
CA ASN A 8 5.56 -7.77 -11.77
C ASN A 8 5.08 -9.12 -11.21
N LYS A 9 3.77 -9.38 -11.20
CA LYS A 9 3.23 -10.67 -10.75
C LYS A 9 3.38 -11.75 -11.83
N GLN A 10 3.24 -11.37 -13.10
CA GLN A 10 3.39 -12.28 -14.23
C GLN A 10 4.85 -12.61 -14.54
N HIS A 11 5.77 -11.67 -14.24
CA HIS A 11 7.19 -11.78 -14.52
C HIS A 11 7.98 -11.69 -13.21
N SER A 12 8.13 -12.83 -12.51
CA SER A 12 8.85 -12.89 -11.25
C SER A 12 10.37 -12.80 -11.42
N ASP A 13 10.87 -13.26 -12.56
CA ASP A 13 12.26 -13.26 -13.00
C ASP A 13 12.72 -11.86 -13.44
N ARG A 14 11.83 -11.09 -14.07
CA ARG A 14 12.11 -9.73 -14.53
C ARG A 14 10.96 -8.78 -14.19
N ARG A 15 11.15 -8.03 -13.10
CA ARG A 15 10.26 -6.94 -12.72
C ARG A 15 10.33 -5.80 -13.75
N LEU A 16 9.31 -4.95 -13.73
CA LEU A 16 9.26 -3.70 -14.49
C LEU A 16 10.57 -2.91 -14.27
N CYS A 17 11.27 -2.61 -15.35
CA CYS A 17 12.61 -2.05 -15.35
C CYS A 17 12.74 -0.86 -16.31
N ALA A 18 13.88 -0.17 -16.27
CA ALA A 18 14.12 1.03 -17.07
C ALA A 18 14.04 0.75 -18.58
N ALA A 19 14.39 -0.46 -19.03
CA ALA A 19 14.22 -0.88 -20.42
C ALA A 19 12.75 -0.88 -20.88
N ASP A 20 11.80 -1.15 -19.99
CA ASP A 20 10.36 -1.17 -20.31
C ASP A 20 9.78 0.23 -20.55
N ILE A 21 10.53 1.28 -20.18
CA ILE A 21 10.14 2.70 -20.36
C ILE A 21 11.08 3.45 -21.30
N GLY A 22 11.89 2.74 -22.09
CA GLY A 22 12.72 3.31 -23.18
C GLY A 22 14.22 3.41 -22.90
N TYR A 23 14.70 3.11 -21.70
CA TYR A 23 16.14 3.09 -21.38
C TYR A 23 16.75 1.73 -21.72
N LYS A 24 17.00 1.49 -23.01
CA LYS A 24 17.57 0.24 -23.52
C LYS A 24 18.87 -0.12 -22.79
N GLY A 25 19.03 -1.41 -22.48
CA GLY A 25 20.24 -1.94 -21.82
C GLY A 25 20.27 -1.80 -20.30
N LEU A 26 19.34 -1.06 -19.69
CA LEU A 26 19.22 -0.99 -18.22
C LEU A 26 18.13 -1.95 -17.70
N ASN A 27 18.55 -2.99 -17.00
CA ASN A 27 17.68 -3.90 -16.25
C ASN A 27 17.39 -3.40 -14.82
N THR A 28 17.55 -2.10 -14.56
CA THR A 28 17.31 -1.51 -13.24
C THR A 28 15.81 -1.48 -12.93
N PRO A 29 15.34 -2.05 -11.80
CA PRO A 29 13.93 -2.02 -11.42
C PRO A 29 13.39 -0.59 -11.26
N VAL A 30 12.17 -0.36 -11.74
CA VAL A 30 11.46 0.91 -11.58
C VAL A 30 10.40 0.78 -10.49
N TYR A 31 10.36 1.75 -9.59
CA TYR A 31 9.37 1.83 -8.52
C TYR A 31 8.35 2.91 -8.84
N ILE A 32 7.07 2.56 -8.75
CA ILE A 32 5.97 3.49 -8.95
C ILE A 32 5.35 3.76 -7.60
N SER A 33 5.33 5.03 -7.21
CA SER A 33 4.59 5.52 -6.04
C SER A 33 3.36 6.29 -6.50
N GLU A 34 2.31 6.24 -5.69
CA GLU A 34 1.15 7.10 -5.87
C GLU A 34 1.37 8.42 -5.12
N ALA A 35 1.02 9.55 -5.74
CA ALA A 35 1.03 10.85 -5.07
C ALA A 35 -0.24 11.01 -4.22
N LEU A 36 -0.08 10.94 -2.89
CA LEU A 36 -1.18 11.12 -1.95
C LEU A 36 -1.37 12.60 -1.61
N THR A 37 -2.63 13.01 -1.37
CA THR A 37 -2.93 14.31 -0.78
C THR A 37 -2.38 14.39 0.65
N ASN A 38 -2.19 15.61 1.18
CA ASN A 38 -1.67 15.80 2.54
C ASN A 38 -2.53 15.07 3.59
N LYS A 39 -3.86 15.12 3.44
CA LYS A 39 -4.81 14.39 4.30
C LYS A 39 -4.56 12.88 4.29
N VAL A 40 -4.50 12.28 3.10
CA VAL A 40 -4.33 10.82 2.97
C VAL A 40 -2.92 10.38 3.40
N ARG A 41 -1.90 11.20 3.13
CA ARG A 41 -0.52 10.92 3.58
C ARG A 41 -0.44 10.86 5.11
N ARG A 42 -1.07 11.81 5.80
CA ARG A 42 -1.16 11.80 7.26
C ARG A 42 -1.98 10.60 7.77
N LEU A 43 -3.13 10.32 7.16
CA LEU A 43 -3.95 9.18 7.54
C LEU A 43 -3.19 7.85 7.38
N PHE A 44 -2.41 7.71 6.30
CA PHE A 44 -1.58 6.53 6.07
C PHE A 44 -0.46 6.38 7.11
N PHE A 45 0.17 7.49 7.51
CA PHE A 45 1.15 7.48 8.60
C PHE A 45 0.54 6.94 9.90
N LEU A 46 -0.62 7.47 10.30
CA LEU A 46 -1.33 7.05 11.52
C LEU A 46 -1.80 5.60 11.43
N ALA A 47 -2.35 5.19 10.28
CA ALA A 47 -2.80 3.82 10.07
C ALA A 47 -1.64 2.81 10.14
N ARG A 48 -0.44 3.16 9.66
CA ARG A 48 0.75 2.31 9.78
C ARG A 48 1.21 2.16 11.23
N ASP A 49 1.15 3.22 12.01
CA ASP A 49 1.51 3.18 13.43
C ASP A 49 0.51 2.31 14.20
N PHE A 50 -0.79 2.56 14.00
CA PHE A 50 -1.88 1.73 14.54
C PHE A 50 -1.73 0.26 14.14
N ALA A 51 -1.40 -0.03 12.88
CA ALA A 51 -1.23 -1.39 12.39
C ALA A 51 -0.14 -2.15 13.16
N LYS A 52 1.00 -1.50 13.44
CA LYS A 52 2.07 -2.09 14.24
C LYS A 52 1.61 -2.36 15.67
N ASN A 53 0.96 -1.38 16.30
CA ASN A 53 0.54 -1.46 17.70
C ASN A 53 -0.59 -2.48 17.94
N GLN A 54 -1.45 -2.71 16.94
CA GLN A 54 -2.61 -3.62 17.03
C GLN A 54 -2.40 -4.96 16.30
N GLY A 55 -1.20 -5.23 15.81
CA GLY A 55 -0.85 -6.51 15.18
C GLY A 55 -1.51 -6.76 13.82
N TYR A 56 -1.72 -5.71 13.01
CA TYR A 56 -2.18 -5.85 11.64
C TYR A 56 -1.00 -6.21 10.72
N LYS A 57 -1.12 -7.35 10.03
CA LYS A 57 -0.07 -7.83 9.12
C LYS A 57 0.11 -6.97 7.87
N PHE A 58 -0.95 -6.30 7.41
CA PHE A 58 -0.89 -5.50 6.18
C PHE A 58 -1.50 -4.11 6.36
N CYS A 59 -0.78 -3.11 5.82
CA CYS A 59 -1.23 -1.73 5.69
C CYS A 59 -0.73 -1.18 4.35
N TRP A 60 -1.62 -0.69 3.50
CA TRP A 60 -1.25 -0.17 2.17
C TRP A 60 -2.20 0.93 1.69
N THR A 61 -1.80 1.60 0.61
CA THR A 61 -2.65 2.55 -0.11
C THR A 61 -3.00 2.06 -1.50
N SER A 62 -4.18 2.43 -1.99
CA SER A 62 -4.59 2.21 -3.37
C SER A 62 -5.66 3.22 -3.77
N ASN A 63 -5.47 3.93 -4.88
CA ASN A 63 -6.42 4.91 -5.41
C ASN A 63 -6.79 5.99 -4.38
N GLY A 64 -5.80 6.51 -3.66
CA GLY A 64 -5.95 7.56 -2.66
C GLY A 64 -6.58 7.10 -1.35
N ARG A 65 -6.80 5.80 -1.16
CA ARG A 65 -7.44 5.23 0.03
C ARG A 65 -6.45 4.41 0.83
N VAL A 66 -6.67 4.35 2.15
CA VAL A 66 -5.84 3.62 3.11
C VAL A 66 -6.57 2.35 3.54
N PHE A 67 -5.85 1.23 3.57
CA PHE A 67 -6.42 -0.06 3.95
C PHE A 67 -5.57 -0.76 5.01
N LEU A 68 -6.25 -1.47 5.91
CA LEU A 68 -5.67 -2.35 6.91
C LEU A 68 -6.21 -3.78 6.76
N ARG A 69 -5.39 -4.77 7.06
CA ARG A 69 -5.81 -6.19 7.11
C ARG A 69 -5.04 -6.93 8.19
N LYS A 70 -5.74 -7.64 9.06
CA LYS A 70 -5.15 -8.24 10.27
C LYS A 70 -4.34 -9.49 9.94
N THR A 71 -4.93 -10.42 9.21
CA THR A 71 -4.30 -11.69 8.78
C THR A 71 -4.48 -11.90 7.27
N PRO A 72 -3.77 -12.85 6.65
CA PRO A 72 -3.94 -13.19 5.23
C PRO A 72 -5.34 -13.70 4.87
N ASP A 73 -6.13 -14.10 5.86
CA ASP A 73 -7.48 -14.65 5.69
C ASP A 73 -8.57 -13.65 6.09
N SER A 74 -8.25 -12.66 6.94
CA SER A 74 -9.23 -11.66 7.38
C SER A 74 -9.64 -10.72 6.24
N THR A 75 -10.86 -10.19 6.26
CA THR A 75 -11.25 -9.10 5.35
C THR A 75 -10.43 -7.84 5.59
N HIS A 76 -10.19 -7.05 4.54
CA HIS A 76 -9.57 -5.73 4.67
C HIS A 76 -10.57 -4.67 5.17
N ILE A 77 -10.07 -3.62 5.80
CA ILE A 77 -10.84 -2.48 6.28
C ILE A 77 -10.29 -1.23 5.61
N GLU A 78 -11.16 -0.42 5.00
CA GLU A 78 -10.79 0.91 4.52
C GLU A 78 -10.82 1.89 5.69
N ILE A 79 -9.72 2.63 5.88
CA ILE A 79 -9.63 3.71 6.86
C ILE A 79 -9.89 5.02 6.14
N LYS A 80 -11.01 5.67 6.46
CA LYS A 80 -11.44 6.91 5.80
C LYS A 80 -11.04 8.15 6.59
N GLU A 81 -10.96 8.04 7.91
CA GLU A 81 -10.72 9.14 8.83
C GLU A 81 -9.90 8.71 10.06
N GLU A 82 -9.26 9.67 10.73
CA GLU A 82 -8.43 9.42 11.92
C GLU A 82 -9.28 8.88 13.10
N SER A 83 -10.52 9.36 13.23
CA SER A 83 -11.48 8.93 14.26
C SER A 83 -11.80 7.43 14.22
N GLN A 84 -11.79 6.83 13.04
CA GLN A 84 -12.04 5.40 12.85
C GLN A 84 -10.94 4.54 13.51
N LEU A 85 -9.68 5.00 13.51
CA LEU A 85 -8.59 4.28 14.19
C LEU A 85 -8.76 4.33 15.72
N MET A 86 -9.29 5.45 16.23
CA MET A 86 -9.56 5.60 17.67
C MET A 86 -10.67 4.66 18.12
N SER A 87 -11.79 4.60 17.39
CA SER A 87 -12.91 3.71 17.75
C SER A 87 -12.53 2.23 17.68
N MET A 88 -11.66 1.85 16.74
CA MET A 88 -11.12 0.49 16.63
C MET A 88 -10.18 0.09 17.78
N SER A 89 -9.60 1.05 18.52
CA SER A 89 -8.73 0.77 19.66
C SER A 89 -9.51 0.44 20.95
N THR A 90 -10.74 0.94 21.08
CA THR A 90 -11.52 0.89 22.32
C THR A 90 -12.20 -0.47 22.55
N HIS A 91 -12.44 -1.24 21.49
CA HIS A 91 -12.99 -2.60 21.60
C HIS A 91 -11.88 -3.63 21.83
N LYS A 92 -11.33 -3.63 23.05
CA LYS A 92 -10.47 -4.70 23.55
C LYS A 92 -11.27 -5.72 24.34
#